data_AF-A0A7X2CKW8-F1
#
_entry.id   AF-A0A7X2CKW8-F1
#
_cell.length_a   1.000
_cell.length_b   1.000
_cell.length_c   1.000
_cell.angle_alpha   90.00
_cell.angle_beta   90.00
_cell.angle_gamma   90.00
#
_symmetry.space_group_name_H-M   'P 1'
#
loop_
_entity.id
_entity.type
_entity.pdbx_description
1 polymer ?
#
loop_
_entity_poly.entity_id
_entity_poly.type
_entity_poly.pdbx_seq_one_letter_code
_entity_poly.pdbx_strand_id
1 'polypeptide(L)'
;MTELEQAIIDCAQLHLTQLKGALTLPDGPERSDGFTSAWWQLTGLAQLAEFHSGLSQPARDQLRAIDREAAQAVSSNRESSGTAQFADSIAITLADPTASNWLKQSLKGALERDSADAANDAHVLFELLAHRSEKELRAAVAGTPETTLAVRFADGRTGTLDVSQARHTIITGDN
;
A
#
# COMPACT_ATOMS: atom_id res chain seq x y z
N MET A 1 23.67 -9.96 33.89
CA MET A 1 22.90 -9.09 33.00
C MET A 1 22.67 -7.78 33.75
N THR A 2 22.83 -6.64 33.09
CA THR A 2 22.62 -5.31 33.67
C THR A 2 21.13 -4.95 33.70
N GLU A 3 20.75 -3.93 34.47
CA GLU A 3 19.37 -3.42 34.49
C GLU A 3 18.90 -2.93 33.11
N LEU A 4 19.79 -2.27 32.36
CA LEU A 4 19.50 -1.82 31.00
C LEU A 4 19.27 -3.00 30.05
N GLU A 5 20.11 -4.04 30.12
CA GLU A 5 19.93 -5.25 29.33
C GLU A 5 18.59 -5.93 29.64
N GLN A 6 18.23 -6.02 30.92
CA GLN A 6 16.94 -6.58 31.32
C GLN A 6 15.78 -5.74 30.78
N ALA A 7 15.84 -4.41 30.86
CA ALA A 7 14.79 -3.54 30.32
C ALA A 7 14.62 -3.68 28.80
N ILE A 8 15.73 -3.88 28.07
CA ILE A 8 15.70 -4.16 26.62
C ILE A 8 15.00 -5.49 26.34
N ILE A 9 15.31 -6.54 27.12
CA ILE A 9 14.67 -7.86 27.01
C ILE A 9 13.18 -7.77 27.31
N ASP A 10 12.79 -7.10 28.39
CA ASP A 10 11.39 -6.94 28.80
C ASP A 10 10.60 -6.18 27.72
N CYS A 11 11.21 -5.15 27.13
CA CYS A 11 10.62 -4.41 26.01
C CYS A 11 10.45 -5.30 24.76
N ALA A 12 11.45 -6.11 24.42
CA ALA A 12 11.35 -7.05 23.31
C ALA A 12 10.25 -8.11 23.54
N GLN A 13 10.10 -8.62 24.77
CA GLN A 13 9.03 -9.56 25.13
C GLN A 13 7.63 -8.93 25.07
N LEU A 14 7.51 -7.65 25.47
CA LEU A 14 6.26 -6.91 25.32
C LEU A 14 5.85 -6.81 23.85
N HIS A 15 6.78 -6.44 22.97
CA HIS A 15 6.51 -6.34 21.53
C HIS A 15 6.23 -7.71 20.91
N LEU A 16 6.88 -8.79 21.36
CA LEU A 16 6.53 -10.15 20.94
C LEU A 16 5.08 -10.50 21.32
N THR A 17 4.65 -10.11 22.52
CA THR A 17 3.27 -10.33 22.99
C THR A 17 2.28 -9.54 22.14
N GLN A 18 2.57 -8.27 21.86
CA GLN A 18 1.75 -7.41 20.99
C GLN A 18 1.66 -7.96 19.57
N LEU A 19 2.79 -8.41 19.00
CA LEU A 19 2.86 -9.03 17.68
C LEU A 19 1.94 -10.26 17.62
N LYS A 20 2.09 -11.19 18.57
CA LYS A 20 1.25 -12.39 18.66
C LYS A 20 -0.22 -12.03 18.84
N GLY A 21 -0.53 -11.04 19.69
CA GLY A 21 -1.88 -10.52 19.87
C GLY A 21 -2.48 -10.01 18.56
N ALA A 22 -1.75 -9.18 17.81
CA ALA A 22 -2.19 -8.68 16.51
C ALA A 22 -2.46 -9.82 15.52
N LEU A 23 -1.62 -10.86 15.50
CA LEU A 23 -1.81 -12.03 14.62
C LEU A 23 -3.09 -12.84 14.94
N THR A 24 -3.70 -12.68 16.12
CA THR A 24 -4.98 -13.32 16.46
C THR A 24 -6.21 -12.51 16.02
N LEU A 25 -6.03 -11.25 15.63
CA LEU A 25 -7.13 -10.41 15.18
C LEU A 25 -7.60 -10.82 13.76
N PRO A 26 -8.87 -10.57 13.40
CA PRO A 26 -9.33 -10.68 12.03
C PRO A 26 -8.56 -9.76 11.08
N ASP A 27 -8.58 -10.07 9.78
CA ASP A 27 -7.98 -9.19 8.78
C ASP A 27 -8.64 -7.81 8.79
N GLY A 28 -7.81 -6.77 8.90
CA GLY A 28 -8.27 -5.40 9.03
C GLY A 28 -7.14 -4.43 9.38
N PRO A 29 -7.45 -3.13 9.43
CA PRO A 29 -6.47 -2.08 9.75
C PRO A 29 -5.87 -2.28 11.15
N GLU A 30 -6.68 -2.63 12.15
CA GLU A 30 -6.21 -2.86 13.53
C GLU A 30 -5.17 -3.99 13.63
N ARG A 31 -5.39 -5.10 12.90
CA ARG A 31 -4.40 -6.17 12.77
C ARG A 31 -3.14 -5.69 12.09
N SER A 32 -3.28 -5.00 10.95
CA SER A 32 -2.16 -4.59 10.11
C SER A 32 -1.26 -3.57 10.82
N ASP A 33 -1.87 -2.59 11.49
CA ASP A 33 -1.18 -1.54 12.23
C ASP A 33 -0.51 -2.11 13.48
N GLY A 34 -1.23 -2.94 14.25
CA GLY A 34 -0.70 -3.61 15.44
C GLY A 34 0.46 -4.55 15.11
N PHE A 35 0.32 -5.33 14.03
CA PHE A 35 1.37 -6.20 13.51
C PHE A 35 2.60 -5.40 13.09
N THR A 36 2.42 -4.41 12.21
CA THR A 36 3.52 -3.64 11.61
C THR A 36 4.29 -2.88 12.69
N SER A 37 3.58 -2.24 13.61
CA SER A 37 4.20 -1.52 14.73
C SER A 37 5.03 -2.45 15.62
N ALA A 38 4.44 -3.55 16.10
CA ALA A 38 5.13 -4.48 16.99
C ALA A 38 6.32 -5.18 16.29
N TRP A 39 6.17 -5.52 15.01
CA TRP A 39 7.22 -6.13 14.21
C TRP A 39 8.45 -5.22 14.06
N TRP A 40 8.24 -3.94 13.74
CA TRP A 40 9.34 -2.99 13.59
C TRP A 40 10.07 -2.74 14.90
N GLN A 41 9.34 -2.57 16.01
CA GLN A 41 9.96 -2.37 17.32
C GLN A 41 10.78 -3.58 17.74
N LEU A 42 10.24 -4.79 17.59
CA LEU A 42 10.93 -6.03 17.92
C LEU A 42 12.17 -6.25 17.05
N THR A 43 12.06 -6.02 15.74
CA THR A 43 13.19 -6.16 14.80
C THR A 43 14.32 -5.19 15.17
N GLY A 44 13.98 -3.94 15.51
CA GLY A 44 14.97 -2.95 15.94
C GLY A 44 15.72 -3.36 17.21
N LEU A 45 15.01 -3.92 18.19
CA LEU A 45 15.63 -4.43 19.43
C LEU A 45 16.47 -5.68 19.17
N ALA A 46 15.98 -6.62 18.35
CA ALA A 46 16.69 -7.85 18.01
C ALA A 46 18.02 -7.58 17.30
N GLN A 47 18.09 -6.54 16.45
CA GLN A 47 19.33 -6.13 15.77
C GLN A 47 20.44 -5.73 16.74
N LEU A 48 20.13 -5.32 17.98
CA LEU A 48 21.14 -5.06 19.00
C LEU A 48 21.96 -6.32 19.32
N ALA A 49 21.42 -7.53 19.10
CA ALA A 49 22.16 -8.77 19.29
C ALA A 49 23.23 -9.01 18.21
N GLU A 50 23.04 -8.46 17.02
CA GLU A 50 23.95 -8.62 15.88
C GLU A 50 24.99 -7.50 15.77
N PHE A 51 24.67 -6.32 16.32
CA PHE A 51 25.61 -5.22 16.39
C PHE A 51 26.57 -5.33 17.57
N HIS A 52 27.67 -4.58 17.50
CA HIS A 52 28.62 -4.40 18.60
C HIS A 52 28.04 -3.44 19.66
N SER A 53 26.83 -3.74 20.13
CA SER A 53 25.97 -2.95 21.01
C SER A 53 26.45 -2.87 22.46
N GLY A 54 27.55 -3.55 22.81
CA GLY A 54 28.01 -3.69 24.20
C GLY A 54 27.19 -4.66 25.04
N LEU A 55 26.14 -5.30 24.48
CA LEU A 55 25.37 -6.33 25.18
C LEU A 55 26.24 -7.56 25.50
N SER A 56 26.02 -8.12 26.68
CA SER A 56 26.57 -9.40 27.11
C SER A 56 26.01 -10.55 26.29
N GLN A 57 26.78 -11.64 26.19
CA GLN A 57 26.37 -12.81 25.41
C GLN A 57 24.99 -13.37 25.83
N PRO A 58 24.64 -13.48 27.13
CA PRO A 58 23.31 -13.92 27.54
C PRO A 58 22.17 -13.03 27.04
N ALA A 59 22.35 -11.70 27.04
CA ALA A 59 21.33 -10.77 26.55
C ALA A 59 21.15 -10.91 25.02
N ARG A 60 22.25 -11.08 24.28
CA ARG A 60 22.18 -11.35 22.83
C ARG A 60 21.46 -12.66 22.52
N ASP A 61 21.75 -13.71 23.27
CA ASP A 61 21.12 -15.02 23.07
C ASP A 61 19.61 -14.98 23.35
N GLN A 62 19.18 -14.21 24.36
CA GLN A 62 17.76 -14.00 24.65
C GLN A 62 17.06 -13.18 23.55
N LEU A 63 17.66 -12.09 23.08
CA LEU A 63 17.11 -11.31 21.95
C LEU A 63 16.95 -12.17 20.69
N ARG A 64 17.95 -13.01 20.37
CA ARG A 64 17.88 -13.97 19.25
C ARG A 64 16.81 -15.04 19.45
N ALA A 65 16.55 -15.44 20.69
CA ALA A 65 15.47 -16.38 20.99
C ALA A 65 14.10 -15.72 20.74
N ILE A 66 13.91 -14.49 21.20
CA ILE A 66 12.69 -13.69 20.99
C ILE A 66 12.46 -13.44 19.50
N ASP A 67 13.50 -13.07 18.75
CA ASP A 67 13.43 -12.84 17.30
C ASP A 67 13.03 -14.10 16.52
N ARG A 68 13.63 -15.25 16.86
CA ARG A 68 13.25 -16.54 16.28
C ARG A 68 11.80 -16.90 16.58
N GLU A 69 11.35 -16.65 17.79
CA GLU A 69 9.96 -16.91 18.19
C GLU A 69 8.97 -16.00 17.45
N ALA A 70 9.32 -14.73 17.25
CA ALA A 70 8.55 -13.81 16.41
C ALA A 70 8.45 -14.32 14.97
N ALA A 71 9.59 -14.69 14.36
CA ALA A 71 9.64 -15.21 13.00
C ALA A 71 8.80 -16.50 12.83
N GLN A 72 8.84 -17.40 13.82
CA GLN A 72 8.02 -18.61 13.84
C GLN A 72 6.52 -18.27 13.91
N ALA A 73 6.11 -17.35 14.80
CA ALA A 73 4.72 -16.94 14.92
C ALA A 73 4.16 -16.35 13.61
N VAL A 74 4.95 -15.53 12.92
CA VAL A 74 4.57 -14.96 11.61
C VAL A 74 4.49 -16.04 10.54
N SER A 75 5.42 -16.99 10.53
CA SER A 75 5.44 -18.09 9.56
C SER A 75 4.22 -19.00 9.73
N SER A 76 3.91 -19.43 10.95
CA SER A 76 2.73 -20.26 11.24
C SER A 76 1.42 -19.55 10.93
N ASN A 77 1.35 -18.23 11.14
CA ASN A 77 0.18 -17.43 10.74
C ASN A 77 0.06 -17.30 9.21
N ARG A 78 1.18 -17.11 8.50
CA ARG A 78 1.21 -17.11 7.03
C ARG A 78 0.83 -18.46 6.42
N GLU A 79 1.14 -19.58 7.05
CA GLU A 79 0.66 -20.90 6.60
C GLU A 79 -0.85 -21.07 6.81
N SER A 80 -1.38 -20.47 7.89
CA SER A 80 -2.81 -20.51 8.22
C SER A 80 -3.66 -19.55 7.37
N SER A 81 -3.11 -18.41 6.97
CA SER A 81 -3.81 -17.39 6.16
C SER A 81 -3.43 -17.42 4.67
N GLY A 82 -2.20 -17.79 4.30
CA GLY A 82 -1.60 -17.48 3.00
C GLY A 82 -1.85 -18.47 1.86
N THR A 83 -2.05 -19.77 2.13
CA THR A 83 -2.30 -20.72 1.04
C THR A 83 -3.77 -20.82 0.68
N ALA A 84 -4.67 -20.71 1.66
CA ALA A 84 -6.12 -20.80 1.43
C ALA A 84 -6.71 -19.47 0.91
N GLN A 85 -6.37 -18.34 1.52
CA GLN A 85 -6.98 -17.03 1.21
C GLN A 85 -6.60 -16.50 -0.19
N PHE A 86 -5.36 -16.75 -0.63
CA PHE A 86 -4.91 -16.32 -1.96
C PHE A 86 -5.33 -17.30 -3.06
N ALA A 87 -5.38 -18.61 -2.79
CA ALA A 87 -5.95 -19.58 -3.73
C ALA A 87 -7.44 -19.31 -3.98
N ASP A 88 -8.19 -18.99 -2.92
CA ASP A 88 -9.58 -18.54 -3.02
C ASP A 88 -9.67 -17.23 -3.83
N SER A 89 -8.79 -16.24 -3.57
CA SER A 89 -8.81 -14.96 -4.30
C SER A 89 -8.51 -15.10 -5.80
N ILE A 90 -7.59 -16.00 -6.19
CA ILE A 90 -7.28 -16.30 -7.60
C ILE A 90 -8.45 -17.03 -8.25
N ALA A 91 -8.97 -18.08 -7.60
CA ALA A 91 -10.10 -18.85 -8.11
C ALA A 91 -11.35 -17.98 -8.27
N ILE A 92 -11.63 -17.11 -7.29
CA ILE A 92 -12.70 -16.11 -7.31
C ILE A 92 -12.51 -15.14 -8.49
N THR A 93 -11.31 -14.58 -8.68
CA THR A 93 -11.03 -13.65 -9.79
C THR A 93 -11.20 -14.32 -11.16
N LEU A 94 -10.82 -15.59 -11.29
CA LEU A 94 -11.02 -16.35 -12.53
C LEU A 94 -12.50 -16.68 -12.79
N ALA A 95 -13.24 -16.98 -11.73
CA ALA A 95 -14.67 -17.31 -11.79
C ALA A 95 -15.57 -16.09 -11.97
N ASP A 96 -15.14 -14.89 -11.55
CA ASP A 96 -15.92 -13.65 -11.61
C ASP A 96 -16.21 -13.24 -13.06
N PRO A 97 -17.46 -13.27 -13.54
CA PRO A 97 -17.80 -12.90 -14.91
C PRO A 97 -17.55 -11.43 -15.24
N THR A 98 -17.39 -10.56 -14.22
CA THR A 98 -17.12 -9.13 -14.40
C THR A 98 -15.63 -8.81 -14.54
N ALA A 99 -14.76 -9.71 -14.11
CA ALA A 99 -13.32 -9.56 -14.29
C ALA A 99 -12.94 -9.61 -15.77
N SER A 100 -12.01 -8.73 -16.17
CA SER A 100 -11.65 -8.59 -17.59
C SER A 100 -10.97 -9.85 -18.13
N ASN A 101 -11.25 -10.19 -19.40
CA ASN A 101 -10.63 -11.34 -20.06
C ASN A 101 -9.11 -11.26 -20.08
N TRP A 102 -8.57 -10.04 -20.22
CA TRP A 102 -7.14 -9.80 -20.17
C TRP A 102 -6.55 -10.17 -18.81
N LEU A 103 -7.15 -9.72 -17.71
CA LEU A 103 -6.70 -10.05 -16.35
C LEU A 103 -6.73 -11.57 -16.10
N LYS A 104 -7.80 -12.24 -16.51
CA LYS A 104 -7.93 -13.70 -16.34
C LYS A 104 -6.88 -14.48 -17.13
N GLN A 105 -6.60 -14.06 -18.36
CA GLN A 105 -5.57 -14.71 -19.18
C GLN A 105 -4.17 -14.47 -18.64
N SER A 106 -3.87 -13.24 -18.23
CA SER A 106 -2.58 -12.88 -17.60
C SER A 106 -2.36 -13.69 -16.31
N LEU A 107 -3.39 -13.81 -15.47
CA LEU A 107 -3.30 -14.58 -14.22
C LEU A 107 -3.10 -16.09 -14.48
N LYS A 108 -3.79 -16.67 -15.47
CA LYS A 108 -3.56 -18.06 -15.88
C LYS A 108 -2.14 -18.29 -16.39
N GLY A 109 -1.64 -17.41 -17.27
CA GLY A 109 -0.28 -17.52 -17.80
C GLY A 109 0.81 -17.32 -16.74
N ALA A 110 0.57 -16.47 -15.75
CA ALA A 110 1.46 -16.26 -14.61
C ALA A 110 1.61 -17.53 -13.76
N LEU A 111 0.50 -18.23 -13.49
CA LEU A 111 0.49 -19.47 -12.71
C LEU A 111 1.22 -20.63 -13.40
N GLU A 112 1.31 -20.62 -14.73
CA GLU A 112 1.96 -21.67 -15.51
C GLU A 112 3.50 -21.53 -15.62
N ARG A 113 4.05 -20.32 -15.48
CA ARG A 113 5.47 -20.03 -15.75
C ARG A 113 6.33 -19.89 -14.49
N ASP A 114 5.99 -18.91 -13.65
CA ASP A 114 6.54 -18.65 -12.31
C ASP A 114 5.79 -17.41 -11.81
N SER A 115 5.12 -17.52 -10.67
CA SER A 115 4.32 -16.41 -10.14
C SER A 115 5.17 -15.24 -9.62
N ALA A 116 6.43 -15.48 -9.23
CA ALA A 116 7.32 -14.43 -8.74
C ALA A 116 7.78 -13.49 -9.87
N ASP A 117 8.24 -14.06 -10.99
CA ASP A 117 8.63 -13.29 -12.17
C ASP A 117 7.43 -12.55 -12.78
N ALA A 118 6.28 -13.22 -12.88
CA ALA A 118 5.06 -12.60 -13.39
C ALA A 118 4.56 -11.44 -12.52
N ALA A 119 4.72 -11.54 -11.19
CA ALA A 119 4.39 -10.44 -10.28
C ALA A 119 5.33 -9.24 -10.47
N ASN A 120 6.63 -9.49 -10.66
CA ASN A 120 7.60 -8.45 -10.96
C ASN A 120 7.29 -7.74 -12.29
N ASP A 121 6.98 -8.51 -13.34
CA ASP A 121 6.56 -7.97 -14.64
C ASP A 121 5.26 -7.16 -14.55
N ALA A 122 4.30 -7.62 -13.75
CA ALA A 122 3.05 -6.91 -13.52
C ALA A 122 3.26 -5.56 -12.81
N HIS A 123 4.25 -5.48 -11.90
CA HIS A 123 4.63 -4.22 -11.27
C HIS A 123 5.22 -3.24 -12.28
N VAL A 124 6.17 -3.69 -13.11
CA VAL A 124 6.75 -2.87 -14.19
C VAL A 124 5.67 -2.40 -15.17
N LEU A 125 4.74 -3.30 -15.55
CA LEU A 125 3.62 -2.96 -16.41
C LEU A 125 2.73 -1.89 -15.80
N PHE A 126 2.41 -2.01 -14.51
CA PHE A 126 1.63 -1.00 -13.78
C PHE A 126 2.31 0.37 -13.82
N GLU A 127 3.61 0.45 -13.52
CA GLU A 127 4.35 1.71 -13.53
C GLU A 127 4.34 2.38 -14.91
N LEU A 128 4.55 1.61 -15.99
CA LEU A 128 4.52 2.12 -17.35
C LEU A 128 3.14 2.66 -17.75
N LEU A 129 2.07 1.92 -17.43
CA LEU A 129 0.70 2.33 -17.71
C LEU A 129 0.28 3.55 -16.88
N ALA A 130 0.68 3.60 -15.60
CA ALA A 130 0.43 4.73 -14.72
C ALA A 130 1.12 6.00 -15.26
N HIS A 131 2.39 5.89 -15.65
CA HIS A 131 3.13 7.01 -16.23
C HIS A 131 2.49 7.52 -17.53
N ARG A 132 2.06 6.60 -18.41
CA ARG A 132 1.35 6.96 -19.64
C ARG A 132 0.02 7.64 -19.36
N SER A 133 -0.77 7.11 -18.42
CA SER A 133 -2.09 7.65 -18.06
C SER A 133 -1.97 9.07 -17.49
N GLU A 134 -0.97 9.30 -16.64
CA GLU A 134 -0.66 10.64 -16.11
C GLU A 134 -0.28 11.61 -17.24
N LYS A 135 0.51 11.16 -18.21
CA LYS A 135 0.87 11.97 -19.38
C LYS A 135 -0.36 12.32 -20.23
N GLU A 136 -1.25 11.35 -20.46
CA GLU A 136 -2.50 11.56 -21.19
C GLU A 136 -3.44 12.53 -20.44
N LEU A 137 -3.54 12.40 -19.12
CA LEU A 137 -4.32 13.30 -18.26
C LEU A 137 -3.76 14.73 -18.29
N ARG A 138 -2.45 14.90 -18.15
CA ARG A 138 -1.79 16.22 -18.25
C ARG A 138 -1.98 16.86 -19.62
N ALA A 139 -1.90 16.07 -20.68
CA ALA A 139 -2.15 16.55 -22.03
C ALA A 139 -3.62 17.02 -22.20
N ALA A 140 -4.58 16.30 -21.61
CA ALA A 140 -5.99 16.70 -21.62
C ALA A 140 -6.21 18.03 -20.87
N VAL A 141 -5.52 18.26 -19.75
CA VAL A 141 -5.60 19.52 -18.97
C VAL A 141 -4.87 20.68 -19.66
N ALA A 142 -3.76 20.42 -20.34
CA ALA A 142 -3.05 21.44 -21.12
C ALA A 142 -3.78 21.82 -22.41
N GLY A 143 -4.68 20.96 -22.90
CA GLY A 143 -5.48 21.16 -24.11
C GLY A 143 -6.83 21.84 -23.89
N THR A 144 -7.18 22.27 -22.67
CA THR A 144 -8.42 23.04 -22.44
C THR A 144 -8.34 24.36 -23.22
N PRO A 145 -9.22 24.61 -24.20
CA PRO A 145 -9.18 25.87 -24.95
C PRO A 145 -9.43 27.04 -24.00
N GLU A 146 -8.79 28.18 -24.25
CA GLU A 146 -9.17 29.45 -23.62
C GLU A 146 -10.67 29.66 -23.85
N THR A 147 -11.47 29.58 -22.79
CA THR A 147 -12.91 29.84 -22.87
C THR A 147 -13.10 31.35 -22.94
N THR A 148 -12.87 31.92 -24.12
CA THR A 148 -13.02 33.35 -24.37
C THR A 148 -14.32 33.64 -25.11
N LEU A 149 -15.10 34.60 -24.60
CA LEU A 149 -16.32 35.08 -25.25
C LEU A 149 -16.05 36.43 -25.91
N ALA A 150 -16.38 36.55 -27.20
CA ALA A 150 -16.40 37.84 -27.88
C ALA A 150 -17.62 38.65 -27.42
N VAL A 151 -17.40 39.86 -26.92
CA VAL A 151 -18.45 40.76 -26.42
C VAL A 151 -18.41 42.09 -27.16
N ARG A 152 -19.60 42.69 -27.35
CA ARG A 152 -19.73 44.07 -27.82
C ARG A 152 -20.29 44.90 -26.68
N PHE A 153 -19.55 45.93 -26.28
CA PHE A 153 -19.93 46.85 -25.21
C PHE A 153 -20.96 47.86 -25.73
N ALA A 154 -21.73 48.44 -24.81
CA ALA A 154 -22.80 49.38 -25.13
C ALA A 154 -22.29 50.65 -25.85
N ASP A 155 -21.01 50.99 -25.70
CA ASP A 155 -20.33 52.09 -26.40
C ASP A 155 -19.86 51.72 -27.82
N GLY A 156 -20.19 50.52 -28.30
CA GLY A 156 -19.87 50.02 -29.62
C GLY A 156 -18.51 49.34 -29.75
N ARG A 157 -17.67 49.36 -28.69
CA ARG A 157 -16.38 48.67 -28.70
C ARG A 157 -16.57 47.15 -28.70
N THR A 158 -15.70 46.43 -29.40
CA THR A 158 -15.62 44.96 -29.31
C THR A 158 -14.42 44.56 -28.46
N GLY A 159 -14.59 43.53 -27.64
CA GLY A 159 -13.51 42.95 -26.85
C GLY A 159 -13.73 41.47 -26.59
N THR A 160 -12.77 40.90 -25.86
CA THR A 160 -12.75 39.47 -25.53
C THR A 160 -12.74 39.34 -24.01
N LEU A 161 -13.64 38.53 -23.46
CA LEU A 161 -13.69 38.24 -22.04
C LEU A 161 -13.25 36.81 -21.78
N ASP A 162 -12.26 36.63 -20.91
CA ASP A 162 -11.93 35.31 -20.36
C ASP A 162 -13.01 34.91 -19.36
N VAL A 163 -13.75 33.84 -19.67
CA VAL A 163 -14.81 33.29 -18.81
C VAL A 163 -14.39 31.99 -18.13
N SER A 164 -13.10 31.63 -18.15
CA SER A 164 -12.57 30.43 -17.49
C SER A 164 -12.86 30.36 -15.99
N GLN A 165 -13.07 31.52 -15.34
CA GLN A 165 -13.39 31.64 -13.90
C GLN A 165 -14.81 32.20 -13.65
N ALA A 166 -15.65 32.31 -14.68
CA ALA A 166 -16.99 32.87 -14.52
C ALA A 166 -17.85 31.99 -13.60
N ARG A 167 -18.45 32.60 -12.58
CA ARG A 167 -19.45 31.92 -11.74
C ARG A 167 -20.72 31.69 -12.56
N HIS A 168 -21.12 30.43 -12.72
CA HIS A 168 -22.35 30.07 -13.41
C HIS A 168 -23.57 30.55 -12.63
N THR A 169 -24.20 31.63 -13.09
CA THR A 169 -25.52 32.06 -12.61
C THR A 169 -26.52 31.86 -13.74
N ILE A 170 -27.44 30.91 -13.58
CA ILE A 170 -28.55 30.72 -14.52
C ILE A 170 -29.64 31.72 -14.15
N ILE A 171 -29.87 32.69 -15.04
CA ILE A 171 -31.02 33.59 -14.93
C ILE A 171 -32.10 33.02 -15.84
N THR A 172 -33.09 32.35 -15.26
CA THR A 172 -34.34 32.04 -15.95
C THR A 172 -35.14 33.35 -16.03
N GLY A 173 -35.27 33.92 -17.22
CA GLY A 173 -36.14 35.06 -17.44
C GLY A 173 -37.60 34.63 -17.29
N ASP A 174 -38.39 35.43 -16.57
CA ASP A 174 -39.84 35.31 -16.60
C ASP A 174 -40.32 35.69 -18.01
N ASN A 175 -41.01 34.75 -18.68
CA ASN A 175 -41.64 34.95 -19.98
C ASN A 175 -42.77 36.00 -19.91
#